data_AF-A0A3T0W5S1-F1
#
_entry.id   AF-A0A3T0W5S1-F1
#
_cell.length_a   1.000
_cell.length_b   1.000
_cell.length_c   1.000
_cell.angle_alpha   90.00
_cell.angle_beta   90.00
_cell.angle_gamma   90.00
#
_symmetry.space_group_name_H-M   'P 1'
#
loop_
_entity.id
_entity.type
_entity.pdbx_description
1 polymer ?
#
loop_
_entity_poly.entity_id
_entity_poly.type
_entity_poly.pdbx_seq_one_letter_code
_entity_poly.pdbx_strand_id
1 'polypeptide(L)'
;MNTTTQSAGTDVLNIVFQNEITDEGISALLQKYPTNLVVDMSDDKQFKDGRKTRAERNKLTKAINARRIEICQQIKARGDQLIEQVEGIYSVVVAPFEIEETRRKEAKAKAELEHQKLLDGQRAEIQALRAFITDCEGKSSQYIADVMESVDLLETSCFDKELIHEAIEAKKDVLNRLFQMQTQAKANEQLEAEKAELHAKQEAAAKAQAITDKIAEIRMEPANCITKSSAEIDARIGQLRTAPMHVEEFGDRLSEAQEAIEASIAQLGQMYHQKKQLEALAPAPEPEVASEPETCKLAPLTYTPLGIWPSAKARRENGDLDLVCAQLEKAEAFIAQMADEQSAA
;
A
#
# COMPACT_ATOMS: atom_id res chain seq x y z
N MET A 1 -23.98 -1.05 85.25
CA MET A 1 -24.14 0.24 85.96
C MET A 1 -24.52 1.28 84.91
N ASN A 2 -25.79 1.70 84.90
CA ASN A 2 -26.32 2.68 83.95
C ASN A 2 -25.90 4.07 84.40
N THR A 3 -25.04 4.72 83.60
CA THR A 3 -24.72 6.13 83.75
C THR A 3 -25.73 6.97 82.97
N THR A 4 -26.65 7.53 83.73
CA THR A 4 -27.38 8.79 83.55
C THR A 4 -26.90 9.64 82.37
N THR A 5 -27.61 9.60 81.25
CA THR A 5 -27.54 10.62 80.18
C THR A 5 -28.92 11.22 79.96
N GLN A 6 -29.54 11.71 81.03
CA GLN A 6 -30.76 12.52 80.98
C GLN A 6 -30.58 13.65 82.00
N SER A 7 -30.10 14.82 81.56
CA SER A 7 -30.44 16.07 82.24
C SER A 7 -30.09 17.33 81.44
N ALA A 8 -29.07 17.35 80.58
CA ALA A 8 -28.65 18.62 79.95
C ALA A 8 -29.44 19.02 78.68
N GLY A 9 -29.77 18.06 77.80
CA GLY A 9 -30.49 18.34 76.55
C GLY A 9 -31.98 18.65 76.74
N THR A 10 -32.59 18.04 77.75
CA THR A 10 -33.98 18.31 78.14
C THR A 10 -34.14 19.71 78.74
N ASP A 11 -33.12 20.19 79.45
CA ASP A 11 -33.14 21.49 80.15
C ASP A 11 -33.13 22.68 79.17
N VAL A 12 -32.29 22.63 78.13
CA VAL A 12 -32.23 23.71 77.11
C VAL A 12 -33.53 23.80 76.30
N LEU A 13 -34.10 22.67 75.90
CA LEU A 13 -35.37 22.67 75.16
C LEU A 13 -36.53 23.17 76.03
N ASN A 14 -36.53 22.82 77.31
CA ASN A 14 -37.53 23.31 78.26
C ASN A 14 -37.43 24.84 78.47
N ILE A 15 -36.20 25.39 78.58
CA ILE A 15 -35.98 26.85 78.65
C ILE A 15 -36.49 27.56 77.40
N VAL A 16 -36.30 26.94 76.24
CA VAL A 16 -36.59 27.54 74.93
C VAL A 16 -38.09 27.70 74.65
N PHE A 17 -38.92 26.79 75.18
CA PHE A 17 -40.40 26.84 75.08
C PHE A 17 -41.09 27.30 76.37
N GLN A 18 -40.33 27.67 77.41
CA GLN A 18 -40.86 28.01 78.74
C GLN A 18 -41.88 29.16 78.71
N ASN A 19 -41.77 30.09 77.75
CA ASN A 19 -42.67 31.23 77.62
C ASN A 19 -43.99 30.88 76.91
N GLU A 20 -44.05 29.71 76.26
CA GLU A 20 -45.15 29.25 75.43
C GLU A 20 -45.93 28.13 76.11
N ILE A 21 -45.24 27.19 76.74
CA ILE A 21 -45.83 26.13 77.56
C ILE A 21 -44.78 25.48 78.48
N THR A 22 -45.14 25.21 79.73
CA THR A 22 -44.30 24.48 80.69
C THR A 22 -44.86 23.08 80.95
N ASP A 23 -44.04 22.18 81.51
CA ASP A 23 -44.51 20.84 81.92
C ASP A 23 -45.65 20.92 82.95
N GLU A 24 -45.61 21.92 83.84
CA GLU A 24 -46.69 22.25 84.76
C GLU A 24 -47.94 22.75 84.03
N GLY A 25 -47.77 23.57 82.98
CA GLY A 25 -48.84 24.04 82.12
C GLY A 25 -49.52 22.91 81.33
N ILE A 26 -48.74 21.94 80.82
CA ILE A 26 -49.27 20.72 80.21
C ILE A 26 -50.06 19.91 81.23
N SER A 27 -49.52 19.73 82.44
CA SER A 27 -50.20 19.02 83.52
C SER A 27 -51.53 19.69 83.91
N ALA A 28 -51.56 21.02 83.98
CA ALA A 28 -52.77 21.79 84.24
C ALA A 28 -53.80 21.66 83.11
N LEU A 29 -53.36 21.64 81.84
CA LEU A 29 -54.25 21.41 80.70
C LEU A 29 -54.85 20.01 80.71
N LEU A 30 -54.08 18.99 81.09
CA LEU A 30 -54.56 17.61 81.24
C LEU A 30 -55.59 17.48 82.38
N GLN A 31 -55.41 18.20 83.48
CA GLN A 31 -56.41 18.26 84.56
C GLN A 31 -57.69 18.98 84.11
N LYS A 32 -57.55 20.06 83.34
CA LYS A 32 -58.68 20.86 82.81
C LYS A 32 -59.48 20.11 81.74
N TYR A 33 -58.80 19.30 80.92
CA TYR A 33 -59.39 18.53 79.83
C TYR A 33 -58.92 17.07 79.88
N PRO A 34 -59.47 16.25 80.81
CA PRO A 34 -59.05 14.86 80.94
C PRO A 34 -59.47 14.05 79.71
N THR A 35 -58.69 13.03 79.37
CA THR A 35 -58.84 12.26 78.12
C THR A 35 -60.15 11.50 77.99
N ASN A 36 -60.86 11.29 79.09
CA ASN A 36 -62.17 10.62 79.16
C ASN A 36 -63.36 11.60 79.19
N LEU A 37 -63.14 12.91 79.09
CA LEU A 37 -64.20 13.90 79.06
C LEU A 37 -64.99 13.79 77.74
N VAL A 38 -66.29 13.49 77.85
CA VAL A 38 -67.23 13.51 76.72
C VAL A 38 -68.16 14.71 76.88
N VAL A 39 -68.19 15.59 75.88
CA VAL A 39 -69.01 16.82 75.88
C VAL A 39 -70.02 16.73 74.73
N ASP A 40 -71.29 17.00 74.99
CA ASP A 40 -72.35 16.99 73.98
C ASP A 40 -72.35 18.31 73.18
N MET A 41 -71.88 18.25 71.94
CA MET A 41 -71.80 19.41 71.05
C MET A 41 -73.15 19.86 70.48
N SER A 42 -74.24 19.14 70.79
CA SER A 42 -75.60 19.50 70.38
C SER A 42 -76.24 20.55 71.31
N ASP A 43 -75.72 20.70 72.54
CA ASP A 43 -76.11 21.76 73.46
C ASP A 43 -75.41 23.08 73.09
N ASP A 44 -76.19 24.15 72.89
CA ASP A 44 -75.68 25.44 72.40
C ASP A 44 -74.66 26.08 73.37
N LYS A 45 -74.79 25.85 74.68
CA LYS A 45 -73.85 26.36 75.68
C LYS A 45 -72.53 25.58 75.61
N GLN A 46 -72.59 24.25 75.58
CA GLN A 46 -71.42 23.38 75.44
C GLN A 46 -70.71 23.60 74.10
N PHE A 47 -71.45 23.85 73.01
CA PHE A 47 -70.88 24.19 71.71
C PHE A 47 -70.12 25.53 71.74
N LYS A 48 -70.69 26.57 72.36
CA LYS A 48 -70.02 27.87 72.54
C LYS A 48 -68.74 27.75 73.37
N ASP A 49 -68.75 26.92 74.42
CA ASP A 49 -67.56 26.69 75.25
C ASP A 49 -66.52 25.84 74.51
N GLY A 50 -66.94 24.82 73.73
CA GLY A 50 -66.05 24.06 72.85
C GLY A 50 -65.35 24.93 71.80
N ARG A 51 -66.02 25.97 71.27
CA ARG A 51 -65.38 26.96 70.39
C ARG A 51 -64.27 27.73 71.10
N LYS A 52 -64.46 28.10 72.36
CA LYS A 52 -63.42 28.79 73.17
C LYS A 52 -62.23 27.86 73.41
N THR A 53 -62.48 26.60 73.77
CA THR A 53 -61.42 25.58 73.94
C THR A 53 -60.65 25.34 72.64
N ARG A 54 -61.33 25.26 71.49
CA ARG A 54 -60.68 25.15 70.17
C ARG A 54 -59.79 26.36 69.88
N ALA A 55 -60.24 27.56 70.23
CA ALA A 55 -59.46 28.79 70.06
C ALA A 55 -58.21 28.81 70.96
N GLU A 56 -58.34 28.39 72.23
CA GLU A 56 -57.23 28.22 73.19
C GLU A 56 -56.18 27.25 72.65
N ARG A 57 -56.59 26.05 72.20
CA ARG A 57 -55.70 25.07 71.57
C ARG A 57 -54.98 25.65 70.35
N ASN A 58 -55.74 26.24 69.42
CA ASN A 58 -55.15 26.81 68.20
C ASN A 58 -54.13 27.90 68.50
N LYS A 59 -54.38 28.72 69.54
CA LYS A 59 -53.45 29.76 69.99
C LYS A 59 -52.15 29.15 70.53
N LEU A 60 -52.24 28.16 71.41
CA LEU A 60 -51.07 27.48 71.98
C LEU A 60 -50.25 26.74 70.92
N THR A 61 -50.88 25.92 70.08
CA THR A 61 -50.18 25.18 69.02
C THR A 61 -49.51 26.13 68.02
N LYS A 62 -50.16 27.26 67.68
CA LYS A 62 -49.57 28.27 66.79
C LYS A 62 -48.36 28.96 67.44
N ALA A 63 -48.44 29.30 68.73
CA ALA A 63 -47.32 29.90 69.47
C ALA A 63 -46.11 28.96 69.53
N ILE A 64 -46.33 27.69 69.91
CA ILE A 64 -45.28 26.66 69.95
C ILE A 64 -44.64 26.47 68.57
N ASN A 65 -45.43 26.36 67.50
CA ASN A 65 -44.88 26.17 66.16
C ASN A 65 -44.14 27.41 65.64
N ALA A 66 -44.63 28.63 65.92
CA ALA A 66 -43.93 29.86 65.57
C ALA A 66 -42.57 29.93 66.27
N ARG A 67 -42.54 29.63 67.58
CA ARG A 67 -41.32 29.60 68.38
C ARG A 67 -40.32 28.57 67.83
N ARG A 68 -40.80 27.35 67.53
CA ARG A 68 -39.99 26.29 66.89
C ARG A 68 -39.32 26.78 65.60
N ILE A 69 -40.07 27.41 64.70
CA ILE A 69 -39.55 27.93 63.43
C ILE A 69 -38.47 28.99 63.69
N GLU A 70 -38.74 29.93 64.61
CA GLU A 70 -37.81 31.00 64.97
C GLU A 70 -36.47 30.44 65.47
N ILE A 71 -36.51 29.47 66.38
CA ILE A 71 -35.29 28.84 66.92
C ILE A 71 -34.51 28.13 65.81
N CYS A 72 -35.19 27.36 64.96
CA CYS A 72 -34.53 26.69 63.83
C CYS A 72 -33.83 27.70 62.91
N GLN A 73 -34.45 28.85 62.66
CA GLN A 73 -33.83 29.93 61.88
C GLN A 73 -32.62 30.53 62.59
N GLN A 74 -32.70 30.78 63.90
CA GLN A 74 -31.58 31.32 64.69
C GLN A 74 -30.39 30.35 64.74
N ILE A 75 -30.65 29.05 64.96
CA ILE A 75 -29.62 28.01 64.95
C ILE A 75 -28.94 27.94 63.58
N LYS A 76 -29.72 27.93 62.50
CA LYS A 76 -29.18 27.92 61.14
C LYS A 76 -28.32 29.16 60.89
N ALA A 77 -28.83 30.35 61.18
CA ALA A 77 -28.09 31.60 60.96
C ALA A 77 -26.78 31.62 61.75
N ARG A 78 -26.79 31.12 63.00
CA ARG A 78 -25.56 31.01 63.79
C ARG A 78 -24.59 29.97 63.21
N GLY A 79 -25.10 28.84 62.72
CA GLY A 79 -24.29 27.82 62.04
C GLY A 79 -23.62 28.37 60.78
N ASP A 80 -24.40 29.01 59.90
CA ASP A 80 -23.92 29.64 58.67
C ASP A 80 -22.84 30.72 58.99
N GLN A 81 -23.06 31.54 60.02
CA GLN A 81 -22.08 32.53 60.47
C GLN A 81 -20.77 31.89 60.96
N LEU A 82 -20.84 30.78 61.70
CA LEU A 82 -19.64 30.08 62.17
C LEU A 82 -18.88 29.46 61.00
N ILE A 83 -19.58 28.92 60.00
CA ILE A 83 -18.96 28.39 58.77
C ILE A 83 -18.24 29.52 58.04
N GLU A 84 -18.90 30.65 57.80
CA GLU A 84 -18.31 31.81 57.11
C GLU A 84 -17.08 32.35 57.85
N GLN A 85 -17.11 32.40 59.19
CA GLN A 85 -15.96 32.81 59.99
C GLN A 85 -14.77 31.85 59.82
N VAL A 86 -15.02 30.54 59.85
CA VAL A 86 -13.99 29.53 59.65
C VAL A 86 -13.43 29.61 58.23
N GLU A 87 -14.28 29.67 57.21
CA GLU A 87 -13.88 29.84 55.81
C GLU A 87 -13.05 31.12 55.62
N GLY A 88 -13.49 32.23 56.21
CA GLY A 88 -12.76 33.50 56.18
C GLY A 88 -11.37 33.39 56.81
N ILE A 89 -11.23 32.72 57.96
CA ILE A 89 -9.93 32.51 58.62
C ILE A 89 -8.98 31.69 57.73
N TYR A 90 -9.46 30.58 57.17
CA TYR A 90 -8.63 29.69 56.35
C TYR A 90 -8.40 30.23 54.93
N SER A 91 -9.25 31.13 54.43
CA SER A 91 -9.17 31.67 53.07
C SER A 91 -7.81 32.31 52.74
N VAL A 92 -7.15 32.91 53.74
CA VAL A 92 -5.81 33.53 53.60
C VAL A 92 -4.77 32.53 53.08
N VAL A 93 -4.94 31.24 53.39
CA VAL A 93 -4.04 30.17 52.97
C VAL A 93 -4.66 29.35 51.83
N VAL A 94 -5.94 28.98 51.96
CA VAL A 94 -6.61 28.06 51.02
C VAL A 94 -6.80 28.70 49.65
N ALA A 95 -7.28 29.94 49.56
CA ALA A 95 -7.52 30.59 48.27
C ALA A 95 -6.24 30.73 47.41
N PRO A 96 -5.10 31.25 47.91
CA PRO A 96 -3.87 31.28 47.11
C PRO A 96 -3.30 29.88 46.83
N PHE A 97 -3.50 28.91 47.73
CA PHE A 97 -3.11 27.53 47.50
C PHE A 97 -3.87 26.91 46.32
N GLU A 98 -5.19 27.04 46.26
CA GLU A 98 -6.01 26.50 45.17
C GLU A 98 -5.67 27.12 43.81
N ILE A 99 -5.38 28.43 43.78
CA ILE A 99 -4.89 29.13 42.59
C ILE A 99 -3.55 28.54 42.12
N GLU A 100 -2.58 28.39 43.03
CA GLU A 100 -1.26 27.85 42.69
C GLU A 100 -1.32 26.36 42.33
N GLU A 101 -2.17 25.57 43.00
CA GLU A 101 -2.39 24.16 42.68
C GLU A 101 -2.93 24.02 41.25
N THR A 102 -3.91 24.85 40.88
CA THR A 102 -4.46 24.88 39.52
C THR A 102 -3.37 25.23 38.51
N ARG A 103 -2.59 26.29 38.77
CA ARG A 103 -1.47 26.69 37.90
C ARG A 103 -0.43 25.58 37.71
N ARG A 104 -0.08 24.85 38.78
CA ARG A 104 0.88 23.74 38.71
C ARG A 104 0.33 22.55 37.94
N LYS A 105 -0.96 22.23 38.09
CA LYS A 105 -1.62 21.18 37.31
C LYS A 105 -1.61 21.54 35.81
N GLU A 106 -1.96 22.77 35.47
CA GLU A 106 -1.92 23.25 34.08
C GLU A 106 -0.50 23.28 33.50
N ALA A 107 0.49 23.76 34.27
CA ALA A 107 1.88 23.79 33.84
C ALA A 107 2.45 22.39 33.61
N LYS A 108 2.13 21.43 34.51
CA LYS A 108 2.52 20.04 34.34
C LYS A 108 1.86 19.41 33.11
N ALA A 109 0.56 19.62 32.93
CA ALA A 109 -0.17 19.11 31.77
C ALA A 109 0.37 19.71 30.45
N LYS A 110 0.74 21.00 30.45
CA LYS A 110 1.35 21.66 29.30
C LYS A 110 2.73 21.10 28.99
N ALA A 111 3.59 20.92 30.00
CA ALA A 111 4.93 20.34 29.82
C ALA A 111 4.85 18.89 29.32
N GLU A 112 3.90 18.10 29.82
CA GLU A 112 3.65 16.72 29.36
C GLU A 112 3.14 16.69 27.91
N LEU A 113 2.25 17.61 27.54
CA LEU A 113 1.79 17.76 26.15
C LEU A 113 2.92 18.20 25.20
N GLU A 114 3.76 19.15 25.61
CA GLU A 114 4.91 19.61 24.82
C GLU A 114 5.96 18.49 24.65
N HIS A 115 6.24 17.75 25.72
CA HIS A 115 7.10 16.56 25.66
C HIS A 115 6.52 15.50 24.73
N GLN A 116 5.22 15.21 24.83
CA GLN A 116 4.58 14.24 23.95
C GLN A 116 4.65 14.66 22.48
N LYS A 117 4.41 15.94 22.17
CA LYS A 117 4.54 16.47 20.81
C LYS A 117 5.97 16.35 20.27
N LEU A 118 6.98 16.57 21.11
CA LEU A 118 8.38 16.37 20.75
C LEU A 118 8.63 14.90 20.39
N LEU A 119 8.19 13.98 21.25
CA LEU A 119 8.33 12.53 21.02
C LEU A 119 7.61 12.09 19.74
N ASP A 120 6.39 12.57 19.50
CA ASP A 120 5.63 12.23 18.30
C ASP A 120 6.31 12.75 17.01
N GLY A 121 6.90 13.94 17.07
CA GLY A 121 7.72 14.49 15.97
C GLY A 121 8.95 13.61 15.69
N GLN A 122 9.70 13.24 16.73
CA GLN A 122 10.86 12.35 16.60
C GLN A 122 10.49 10.95 16.11
N ARG A 123 9.34 10.41 16.53
CA ARG A 123 8.82 9.14 15.98
C ARG A 123 8.50 9.23 14.49
N ALA A 124 7.97 10.37 14.04
CA ALA A 124 7.74 10.60 12.61
C ALA A 124 9.06 10.63 11.83
N GLU A 125 10.14 11.20 12.38
CA GLU A 125 11.48 11.15 11.79
C GLU A 125 12.03 9.72 11.71
N ILE A 126 11.88 8.93 12.78
CA ILE A 126 12.22 7.49 12.78
C ILE A 126 11.42 6.73 11.72
N GLN A 127 10.15 7.07 11.52
CA GLN A 127 9.32 6.46 10.48
C GLN A 127 9.77 6.89 9.08
N ALA A 128 10.14 8.15 8.89
CA ALA A 128 10.71 8.64 7.63
C ALA A 128 12.02 7.92 7.29
N LEU A 129 12.85 7.60 8.29
CA LEU A 129 14.04 6.78 8.10
C LEU A 129 13.71 5.41 7.50
N ARG A 130 12.63 4.77 7.95
CA ARG A 130 12.18 3.48 7.41
C ARG A 130 11.67 3.61 5.97
N ALA A 131 11.18 4.78 5.54
CA ALA A 131 10.68 5.00 4.19
C ALA A 131 11.77 4.93 3.11
N PHE A 132 13.06 5.19 3.46
CA PHE A 132 14.18 5.03 2.53
C PHE A 132 14.29 3.61 1.93
N ILE A 133 13.81 2.59 2.65
CA ILE A 133 13.75 1.22 2.14
C ILE A 133 12.83 1.17 0.92
N THR A 134 11.63 1.73 1.04
CA THR A 134 10.63 1.74 -0.02
C THR A 134 11.08 2.60 -1.21
N ASP A 135 11.71 3.75 -0.95
CA ASP A 135 12.21 4.64 -2.01
C ASP A 135 13.34 4.01 -2.85
N CYS A 136 14.05 3.04 -2.27
CA CYS A 136 15.12 2.29 -2.93
C CYS A 136 14.63 1.07 -3.74
N GLU A 137 13.33 0.74 -3.71
CA GLU A 137 12.81 -0.41 -4.45
C GLU A 137 12.95 -0.22 -5.97
N GLY A 138 13.55 -1.21 -6.64
CA GLY A 138 13.77 -1.19 -8.09
C GLY A 138 14.80 -0.18 -8.59
N LYS A 139 15.58 0.44 -7.69
CA LYS A 139 16.66 1.37 -8.05
C LYS A 139 17.96 0.64 -8.33
N SER A 140 18.88 1.33 -9.02
CA SER A 140 20.22 0.83 -9.30
C SER A 140 21.05 0.64 -8.04
N SER A 141 22.04 -0.24 -8.08
CA SER A 141 22.96 -0.50 -6.98
C SER A 141 23.71 0.75 -6.50
N GLN A 142 24.08 1.66 -7.41
CA GLN A 142 24.75 2.92 -7.06
C GLN A 142 23.83 3.85 -6.26
N TYR A 143 22.60 4.08 -6.73
CA TYR A 143 21.63 4.91 -6.01
C TYR A 143 21.38 4.42 -4.58
N ILE A 144 21.25 3.10 -4.40
CA ILE A 144 21.05 2.50 -3.07
C ILE A 144 22.29 2.75 -2.19
N ALA A 145 23.50 2.71 -2.75
CA ALA A 145 24.74 3.02 -2.04
C ALA A 145 24.76 4.47 -1.50
N ASP A 146 24.36 5.44 -2.34
CA ASP A 146 24.35 6.86 -1.99
C ASP A 146 23.32 7.15 -0.87
N VAL A 147 22.17 6.47 -0.91
CA VAL A 147 21.16 6.54 0.16
C VAL A 147 21.68 5.90 1.44
N MET A 148 22.41 4.78 1.38
CA MET A 148 23.02 4.16 2.55
C MET A 148 24.00 5.10 3.25
N GLU A 149 24.87 5.79 2.49
CA GLU A 149 25.79 6.78 3.06
C GLU A 149 25.02 7.92 3.74
N SER A 150 23.97 8.41 3.09
CA SER A 150 23.10 9.45 3.66
C SER A 150 22.45 9.02 4.98
N VAL A 151 21.97 7.77 5.05
CA VAL A 151 21.40 7.19 6.28
C VAL A 151 22.48 7.00 7.35
N ASP A 152 23.70 6.61 6.98
CA ASP A 152 24.80 6.44 7.93
C ASP A 152 25.28 7.76 8.54
N LEU A 153 25.16 8.88 7.80
CA LEU A 153 25.46 10.21 8.32
C LEU A 153 24.44 10.74 9.33
N LEU A 154 23.27 10.10 9.48
CA LEU A 154 22.26 10.54 10.45
C LEU A 154 22.72 10.28 11.89
N GLU A 155 22.78 11.34 12.69
CA GLU A 155 23.09 11.26 14.12
C GLU A 155 21.86 10.85 14.92
N THR A 156 21.96 9.73 15.66
CA THR A 156 20.88 9.24 16.52
C THR A 156 20.99 9.73 17.98
N SER A 157 22.06 10.45 18.30
CA SER A 157 22.33 11.00 19.64
C SER A 157 21.47 12.22 19.98
N CYS A 158 20.87 12.88 18.97
CA CYS A 158 20.01 14.05 19.15
C CYS A 158 18.56 13.71 19.55
N PHE A 159 18.19 12.43 19.53
CA PHE A 159 16.86 11.97 19.94
C PHE A 159 16.66 12.08 21.45
N ASP A 160 15.42 12.18 21.89
CA ASP A 160 15.11 12.11 23.32
C ASP A 160 15.52 10.73 23.87
N LYS A 161 15.96 10.70 25.13
CA LYS A 161 16.40 9.48 25.84
C LYS A 161 15.44 8.30 25.71
N GLU A 162 14.14 8.56 25.58
CA GLU A 162 13.10 7.53 25.42
C GLU A 162 13.10 6.90 24.01
N LEU A 163 13.60 7.62 23.01
CA LEU A 163 13.60 7.22 21.59
C LEU A 163 14.99 6.94 21.02
N ILE A 164 16.09 7.32 21.70
CA ILE A 164 17.46 7.08 21.21
C ILE A 164 17.68 5.61 20.79
N HIS A 165 17.24 4.65 21.62
CA HIS A 165 17.42 3.24 21.32
C HIS A 165 16.57 2.81 20.11
N GLU A 166 15.33 3.29 20.00
CA GLU A 166 14.46 3.03 18.86
C GLU A 166 15.05 3.61 17.57
N ALA A 167 15.62 4.81 17.61
CA ALA A 167 16.27 5.46 16.47
C ALA A 167 17.53 4.70 16.03
N ILE A 168 18.36 4.23 16.97
CA ILE A 168 19.55 3.40 16.69
C ILE A 168 19.14 2.09 16.01
N GLU A 169 18.13 1.40 16.54
CA GLU A 169 17.63 0.16 15.95
C GLU A 169 17.06 0.39 14.56
N ALA A 170 16.23 1.43 14.38
CA ALA A 170 15.67 1.77 13.07
C ALA A 170 16.75 2.08 12.04
N LYS A 171 17.78 2.87 12.39
CA LYS A 171 18.92 3.15 11.52
C LYS A 171 19.64 1.86 11.11
N LYS A 172 19.93 0.99 12.07
CA LYS A 172 20.60 -0.29 11.83
C LYS A 172 19.78 -1.19 10.91
N ASP A 173 18.48 -1.29 11.13
CA ASP A 173 17.59 -2.11 10.32
C ASP A 173 17.48 -1.60 8.88
N VAL A 174 17.38 -0.28 8.71
CA VAL A 174 17.37 0.36 7.38
C VAL A 174 18.67 0.10 6.65
N LEU A 175 19.83 0.32 7.28
CA LEU A 175 21.13 0.05 6.66
C LEU A 175 21.29 -1.42 6.26
N ASN A 176 20.90 -2.35 7.12
CA ASN A 176 20.95 -3.79 6.82
C ASN A 176 20.05 -4.14 5.63
N ARG A 177 18.85 -3.55 5.56
CA ARG A 177 17.91 -3.81 4.47
C ARG A 177 18.38 -3.22 3.15
N LEU A 178 18.86 -1.98 3.17
CA LEU A 178 19.43 -1.33 2.00
C LEU A 178 20.65 -2.09 1.48
N PHE A 179 21.51 -2.60 2.37
CA PHE A 179 22.66 -3.44 1.97
C PHE A 179 22.23 -4.72 1.23
N GLN A 180 21.18 -5.39 1.70
CA GLN A 180 20.61 -6.56 1.00
C GLN A 180 20.08 -6.17 -0.39
N MET A 181 19.34 -5.06 -0.48
CA MET A 181 18.79 -4.55 -1.74
C MET A 181 19.91 -4.15 -2.72
N GLN A 182 20.96 -3.49 -2.24
CA GLN A 182 22.13 -3.12 -3.04
C GLN A 182 22.81 -4.35 -3.63
N THR A 183 23.00 -5.39 -2.82
CA THR A 183 23.61 -6.65 -3.24
C THR A 183 22.77 -7.33 -4.32
N GLN A 184 21.44 -7.35 -4.14
CA GLN A 184 20.51 -7.91 -5.12
C GLN A 184 20.49 -7.10 -6.43
N ALA A 185 20.42 -5.77 -6.35
CA ALA A 185 20.45 -4.89 -7.51
C ALA A 185 21.74 -5.08 -8.30
N LYS A 186 22.89 -5.15 -7.62
CA LYS A 186 24.18 -5.40 -8.26
C LYS A 186 24.24 -6.75 -8.97
N ALA A 187 23.68 -7.80 -8.37
CA ALA A 187 23.61 -9.12 -9.01
C ALA A 187 22.71 -9.11 -10.26
N ASN A 188 21.58 -8.40 -10.20
CA ASN A 188 20.67 -8.26 -11.35
C ASN A 188 21.32 -7.47 -12.49
N GLU A 189 21.97 -6.35 -12.18
CA GLU A 189 22.70 -5.53 -13.16
C GLU A 189 23.82 -6.34 -13.84
N GLN A 190 24.56 -7.15 -13.09
CA GLN A 190 25.58 -8.05 -13.65
C GLN A 190 24.98 -9.11 -14.57
N LEU A 191 23.85 -9.71 -14.18
CA LEU A 191 23.16 -10.70 -15.00
C LEU A 191 22.61 -10.09 -16.29
N GLU A 192 22.07 -8.88 -16.24
CA GLU A 192 21.60 -8.15 -17.43
C GLU A 192 22.75 -7.79 -18.37
N ALA A 193 23.89 -7.34 -17.81
CA ALA A 193 25.09 -7.09 -18.59
C ALA A 193 25.62 -8.36 -19.27
N GLU A 194 25.67 -9.49 -18.55
CA GLU A 194 26.10 -10.78 -19.12
C GLU A 194 25.16 -11.26 -20.23
N LYS A 195 23.83 -11.14 -20.03
CA LYS A 195 22.85 -11.46 -21.06
C LYS A 195 22.99 -10.59 -22.30
N ALA A 196 23.21 -9.29 -22.13
CA ALA A 196 23.41 -8.36 -23.23
C ALA A 196 24.70 -8.69 -24.01
N GLU A 197 25.78 -9.03 -23.31
CA GLU A 197 27.04 -9.45 -23.94
C GLU A 197 26.87 -10.77 -24.70
N LEU A 198 26.17 -11.75 -24.11
CA LEU A 198 25.89 -13.03 -24.77
C LEU A 198 25.03 -12.82 -26.02
N HIS A 199 23.98 -12.00 -25.94
CA HIS A 199 23.13 -11.68 -27.09
C HIS A 199 23.94 -10.99 -28.20
N ALA A 200 24.77 -10.01 -27.86
CA ALA A 200 25.65 -9.34 -28.83
C ALA A 200 26.65 -10.33 -29.47
N LYS A 201 27.22 -11.25 -28.69
CA LYS A 201 28.10 -12.32 -29.21
C LYS A 201 27.35 -13.28 -30.13
N GLN A 202 26.14 -13.70 -29.78
CA GLN A 202 25.32 -14.57 -30.61
C GLN A 202 24.92 -13.89 -31.92
N GLU A 203 24.54 -12.61 -31.87
CA GLU A 203 24.21 -11.83 -33.07
C GLU A 203 25.44 -11.67 -33.98
N ALA A 204 26.61 -11.37 -33.42
CA ALA A 204 27.86 -11.31 -34.17
C ALA A 204 28.24 -12.67 -34.78
N ALA A 205 28.06 -13.77 -34.04
CA ALA A 205 28.31 -15.12 -34.53
C ALA A 205 27.33 -15.52 -35.64
N ALA A 206 26.04 -15.19 -35.51
CA ALA A 206 25.03 -15.43 -36.54
C ALA A 206 25.34 -14.65 -37.82
N LYS A 207 25.75 -13.38 -37.70
CA LYS A 207 26.24 -12.56 -38.84
C LYS A 207 27.46 -13.19 -39.50
N ALA A 208 28.44 -13.64 -38.72
CA ALA A 208 29.63 -14.32 -39.25
C ALA A 208 29.30 -15.66 -39.94
N GLN A 209 28.35 -16.42 -39.40
CA GLN A 209 27.90 -17.66 -40.03
C GLN A 209 27.15 -17.39 -41.34
N ALA A 210 26.25 -16.40 -41.37
CA ALA A 210 25.55 -16.00 -42.59
C ALA A 210 26.53 -15.59 -43.71
N ILE A 211 27.62 -14.89 -43.37
CA ILE A 211 28.70 -14.57 -44.33
C ILE A 211 29.41 -15.85 -44.80
N THR A 212 29.68 -16.79 -43.88
CA THR A 212 30.31 -18.08 -44.22
C THR A 212 29.44 -18.88 -45.20
N ASP A 213 28.14 -18.96 -44.94
CA ASP A 213 27.19 -19.71 -45.75
C ASP A 213 27.08 -19.08 -47.16
N LYS A 214 27.04 -17.75 -47.26
CA LYS A 214 27.07 -17.04 -48.55
C LYS A 214 28.35 -17.34 -49.35
N ILE A 215 29.52 -17.35 -48.70
CA ILE A 215 30.78 -17.70 -49.37
C ILE A 215 30.77 -19.17 -49.82
N ALA A 216 30.22 -20.08 -49.01
CA ALA A 216 30.08 -21.49 -49.37
C ALA A 216 29.12 -21.69 -50.56
N GLU A 217 28.02 -20.94 -50.61
CA GLU A 217 27.08 -20.94 -51.74
C GLU A 217 27.78 -20.54 -53.04
N ILE A 218 28.58 -19.48 -53.02
CA ILE A 218 29.43 -19.07 -54.16
C ILE A 218 30.35 -20.21 -54.61
N ARG A 219 31.00 -20.90 -53.66
CA ARG A 219 31.90 -22.04 -53.97
C ARG A 219 31.17 -23.25 -54.54
N MET A 220 29.89 -23.42 -54.24
CA MET A 220 29.07 -24.54 -54.73
C MET A 220 28.47 -24.30 -56.11
N GLU A 221 28.56 -23.07 -56.65
CA GLU A 221 27.96 -22.76 -57.96
C GLU A 221 28.42 -23.60 -59.15
N PRO A 222 29.71 -23.97 -59.26
CA PRO A 222 30.16 -24.91 -60.29
C PRO A 222 29.39 -26.24 -60.24
N ALA A 223 29.16 -26.78 -59.04
CA ALA A 223 28.44 -28.04 -58.86
C ALA A 223 26.96 -27.94 -59.29
N ASN A 224 26.32 -26.80 -59.00
CA ASN A 224 24.94 -26.52 -59.43
C ASN A 224 24.78 -26.39 -60.95
N CYS A 225 25.88 -26.23 -61.69
CA CYS A 225 25.88 -26.05 -63.14
C CYS A 225 26.31 -27.31 -63.92
N ILE A 226 26.59 -28.44 -63.25
CA ILE A 226 27.05 -29.69 -63.90
C ILE A 226 26.07 -30.20 -64.95
N THR A 227 24.76 -30.10 -64.70
CA THR A 227 23.72 -30.60 -65.63
C THR A 227 23.30 -29.57 -66.68
N LYS A 228 23.68 -28.30 -66.54
CA LYS A 228 23.23 -27.19 -67.41
C LYS A 228 23.97 -27.12 -68.75
N SER A 229 23.35 -26.55 -69.78
CA SER A 229 23.95 -26.42 -71.13
C SER A 229 25.13 -25.44 -71.15
N SER A 230 25.98 -25.50 -72.18
CA SER A 230 27.11 -24.55 -72.31
C SER A 230 26.66 -23.09 -72.34
N ALA A 231 25.52 -22.77 -72.95
CA ALA A 231 24.97 -21.41 -72.98
C ALA A 231 24.52 -20.92 -71.59
N GLU A 232 23.92 -21.78 -70.77
CA GLU A 232 23.51 -21.46 -69.40
C GLU A 232 24.71 -21.29 -68.45
N ILE A 233 25.77 -22.08 -68.65
CA ILE A 233 27.02 -21.94 -67.89
C ILE A 233 27.67 -20.57 -68.20
N ASP A 234 27.71 -20.16 -69.47
CA ASP A 234 28.28 -18.87 -69.87
C ASP A 234 27.47 -17.68 -69.33
N ALA A 235 26.14 -17.77 -69.37
CA ALA A 235 25.26 -16.79 -68.74
C ALA A 235 25.50 -16.69 -67.22
N ARG A 236 25.73 -17.81 -66.53
CA ARG A 236 26.02 -17.83 -65.09
C ARG A 236 27.40 -17.24 -64.77
N ILE A 237 28.41 -17.50 -65.60
CA ILE A 237 29.72 -16.83 -65.51
C ILE A 237 29.57 -15.31 -65.65
N GLY A 238 28.76 -14.87 -66.61
CA GLY A 238 28.45 -13.45 -66.80
C GLY A 238 27.83 -12.82 -65.56
N GLN A 239 26.84 -13.48 -64.95
CA GLN A 239 26.18 -13.02 -63.72
C GLN A 239 27.15 -12.93 -62.54
N LEU A 240 27.99 -13.94 -62.31
CA LEU A 240 28.97 -13.93 -61.22
C LEU A 240 30.05 -12.85 -61.41
N ARG A 241 30.39 -12.50 -62.65
CA ARG A 241 31.34 -11.40 -62.95
C ARG A 241 30.77 -10.00 -62.75
N THR A 242 29.45 -9.84 -62.90
CA THR A 242 28.79 -8.53 -62.80
C THR A 242 28.10 -8.30 -61.46
N ALA A 243 27.97 -9.32 -60.61
CA ALA A 243 27.44 -9.17 -59.26
C ALA A 243 28.37 -8.28 -58.41
N PRO A 244 27.92 -7.09 -57.99
CA PRO A 244 28.73 -6.21 -57.17
C PRO A 244 28.85 -6.79 -55.76
N MET A 245 30.08 -6.91 -55.27
CA MET A 245 30.33 -7.31 -53.88
C MET A 245 30.56 -6.08 -53.01
N HIS A 246 29.71 -5.90 -52.01
CA HIS A 246 29.75 -4.75 -51.11
C HIS A 246 30.40 -5.12 -49.78
N VAL A 247 31.24 -4.21 -49.26
CA VAL A 247 31.87 -4.31 -47.92
C VAL A 247 30.80 -4.49 -46.83
N GLU A 248 29.62 -3.91 -47.04
CA GLU A 248 28.48 -3.99 -46.11
C GLU A 248 27.93 -5.42 -45.96
N GLU A 249 28.10 -6.29 -46.96
CA GLU A 249 27.54 -7.65 -46.94
C GLU A 249 28.52 -8.72 -46.45
N PHE A 250 29.82 -8.53 -46.67
CA PHE A 250 30.86 -9.52 -46.36
C PHE A 250 31.86 -9.06 -45.30
N GLY A 251 31.82 -7.78 -44.89
CA GLY A 251 32.70 -7.21 -43.87
C GLY A 251 34.17 -7.48 -44.15
N ASP A 252 34.88 -7.94 -43.12
CA ASP A 252 36.31 -8.24 -43.18
C ASP A 252 36.66 -9.45 -44.07
N ARG A 253 35.67 -10.24 -44.49
CA ARG A 253 35.85 -11.43 -45.35
C ARG A 253 35.59 -11.15 -46.83
N LEU A 254 35.53 -9.89 -47.23
CA LEU A 254 35.33 -9.49 -48.62
C LEU A 254 36.37 -10.09 -49.59
N SER A 255 37.65 -10.13 -49.18
CA SER A 255 38.72 -10.71 -50.01
C SER A 255 38.50 -12.21 -50.27
N GLU A 256 38.11 -12.96 -49.24
CA GLU A 256 37.84 -14.40 -49.37
C GLU A 256 36.62 -14.67 -50.27
N ALA A 257 35.59 -13.81 -50.20
CA ALA A 257 34.45 -13.87 -51.09
C ALA A 257 34.86 -13.58 -52.56
N GLN A 258 35.81 -12.65 -52.79
CA GLN A 258 36.32 -12.33 -54.13
C GLN A 258 37.07 -13.54 -54.71
N GLU A 259 37.97 -14.12 -53.92
CA GLU A 259 38.70 -15.33 -54.30
C GLU A 259 37.75 -16.51 -54.60
N ALA A 260 36.68 -16.66 -53.81
CA ALA A 260 35.66 -17.70 -54.04
C ALA A 260 34.92 -17.49 -55.38
N ILE A 261 34.54 -16.26 -55.72
CA ILE A 261 33.93 -15.94 -57.02
C ILE A 261 34.90 -16.24 -58.17
N GLU A 262 36.15 -15.79 -58.07
CA GLU A 262 37.17 -16.01 -59.10
C GLU A 262 37.43 -17.50 -59.32
N ALA A 263 37.57 -18.28 -58.24
CA ALA A 263 37.73 -19.73 -58.31
C ALA A 263 36.51 -20.42 -58.95
N SER A 264 35.30 -20.03 -58.57
CA SER A 264 34.07 -20.58 -59.15
C SER A 264 33.93 -20.24 -60.64
N ILE A 265 34.25 -19.01 -61.05
CA ILE A 265 34.28 -18.61 -62.47
C ILE A 265 35.32 -19.43 -63.24
N ALA A 266 36.50 -19.66 -62.68
CA ALA A 266 37.55 -20.45 -63.33
C ALA A 266 37.10 -21.90 -63.56
N GLN A 267 36.49 -22.53 -62.55
CA GLN A 267 35.95 -23.89 -62.65
C GLN A 267 34.78 -23.97 -63.65
N LEU A 268 33.82 -23.04 -63.59
CA LEU A 268 32.73 -22.93 -64.57
C LEU A 268 33.27 -22.73 -65.99
N GLY A 269 34.35 -21.95 -66.16
CA GLY A 269 35.01 -21.75 -67.45
C GLY A 269 35.60 -23.03 -68.02
N GLN A 270 36.18 -23.90 -67.18
CA GLN A 270 36.65 -25.23 -67.59
C GLN A 270 35.48 -26.14 -67.98
N MET A 271 34.41 -26.17 -67.17
CA MET A 271 33.20 -26.94 -67.45
C MET A 271 32.51 -26.49 -68.74
N TYR A 272 32.45 -25.18 -68.99
CA TYR A 272 31.94 -24.60 -70.23
C TYR A 272 32.71 -25.12 -71.44
N HIS A 273 34.05 -25.09 -71.41
CA HIS A 273 34.87 -25.59 -72.51
C HIS A 273 34.66 -27.08 -72.74
N GLN A 274 34.61 -27.88 -71.67
CA GLN A 274 34.38 -29.32 -71.77
C GLN A 274 33.00 -29.64 -72.34
N LYS A 275 31.94 -28.97 -71.86
CA LYS A 275 30.57 -29.15 -72.38
C LYS A 275 30.43 -28.68 -73.82
N LYS A 276 30.99 -27.53 -74.17
CA LYS A 276 30.98 -27.02 -75.55
C LYS A 276 31.66 -27.98 -76.52
N GLN A 277 32.74 -28.65 -76.10
CA GLN A 277 33.39 -29.69 -76.90
C GLN A 277 32.52 -30.95 -77.03
N LEU A 278 31.89 -31.41 -75.94
CA LEU A 278 30.96 -32.55 -75.97
C LEU A 278 29.71 -32.27 -76.82
N GLU A 279 29.15 -31.07 -76.72
CA GLU A 279 28.03 -30.60 -77.54
C GLU A 279 28.43 -30.45 -79.02
N ALA A 280 29.67 -30.08 -79.32
CA ALA A 280 30.19 -30.01 -80.69
C ALA A 280 30.57 -31.39 -81.30
N LEU A 281 30.82 -32.40 -80.46
CA LEU A 281 31.08 -33.79 -80.84
C LEU A 281 29.81 -34.65 -80.85
N ALA A 282 28.73 -34.17 -80.23
CA ALA A 282 27.41 -34.77 -80.36
C ALA A 282 26.93 -34.60 -81.83
N PRO A 283 26.43 -35.66 -82.48
CA PRO A 283 25.80 -35.50 -83.79
C PRO A 283 24.61 -34.54 -83.64
N ALA A 284 24.41 -33.72 -84.68
CA ALA A 284 23.26 -32.83 -84.79
C ALA A 284 21.98 -33.62 -84.45
N PRO A 285 21.08 -33.07 -83.62
CA PRO A 285 19.84 -33.75 -83.28
C PRO A 285 19.03 -33.98 -84.57
N GLU A 286 18.69 -35.24 -84.83
CA GLU A 286 17.58 -35.59 -85.71
C GLU A 286 16.28 -34.99 -85.14
N PRO A 287 15.33 -34.60 -86.01
CA PRO A 287 14.09 -33.97 -85.59
C PRO A 287 13.18 -35.00 -84.92
N GLU A 288 13.19 -35.08 -83.59
CA GLU A 288 12.15 -35.78 -82.84
C GLU A 288 10.95 -34.84 -82.62
N VAL A 289 10.01 -34.98 -83.55
CA VAL A 289 8.57 -35.11 -83.37
C VAL A 289 8.04 -34.82 -81.96
N ALA A 290 7.17 -33.80 -81.93
CA ALA A 290 6.14 -33.52 -80.95
C ALA A 290 5.79 -34.65 -79.96
N SER A 291 6.03 -34.38 -78.67
CA SER A 291 5.14 -34.80 -77.59
C SER A 291 4.71 -33.56 -76.80
N GLU A 292 3.42 -33.27 -76.95
CA GLU A 292 2.45 -32.59 -76.10
C GLU A 292 2.89 -31.56 -75.03
N PRO A 293 2.14 -30.46 -74.86
CA PRO A 293 2.40 -29.49 -73.81
C PRO A 293 2.07 -30.11 -72.45
N GLU A 294 3.07 -30.63 -71.75
CA GLU A 294 2.99 -30.71 -70.30
C GLU A 294 3.08 -29.27 -69.77
N THR A 295 1.92 -28.62 -69.75
CA THR A 295 1.61 -27.61 -68.76
C THR A 295 2.07 -28.18 -67.42
N CYS A 296 3.15 -27.61 -66.88
CA CYS A 296 3.43 -27.66 -65.47
C CYS A 296 2.20 -27.05 -64.78
N LYS A 297 1.19 -27.89 -64.51
CA LYS A 297 0.24 -27.64 -63.46
C LYS A 297 1.13 -27.51 -62.23
N LEU A 298 1.41 -26.26 -61.84
CA LEU A 298 1.69 -25.94 -60.46
C LEU A 298 0.65 -26.74 -59.68
N ALA A 299 1.10 -27.76 -58.95
CA ALA A 299 0.25 -28.34 -57.94
C ALA A 299 -0.26 -27.14 -57.14
N PRO A 300 -1.58 -26.94 -57.02
CA PRO A 300 -2.07 -25.82 -56.24
C PRO A 300 -1.39 -25.95 -54.89
N LEU A 301 -0.71 -24.89 -54.47
CA LEU A 301 -0.20 -24.75 -53.11
C LEU A 301 -1.43 -24.71 -52.20
N THR A 302 -2.04 -25.87 -51.96
CA THR A 302 -3.09 -26.06 -50.98
C THR A 302 -2.39 -26.00 -49.64
N TYR A 303 -2.37 -24.80 -49.10
CA TYR A 303 -2.01 -24.57 -47.71
C TYR A 303 -2.93 -25.41 -46.81
N THR A 304 -2.34 -26.30 -46.02
CA THR A 304 -3.07 -27.10 -45.03
C THR A 304 -3.01 -26.37 -43.69
N PRO A 305 -4.15 -25.91 -43.12
CA PRO A 305 -4.17 -25.24 -41.84
C PRO A 305 -3.59 -26.11 -40.72
N LEU A 306 -3.02 -25.48 -39.70
CA LEU A 306 -2.49 -26.18 -38.54
C LEU A 306 -3.64 -26.83 -37.74
N GLY A 307 -3.73 -28.16 -37.79
CA GLY A 307 -4.79 -28.91 -37.09
C GLY A 307 -4.63 -28.97 -35.58
N ILE A 308 -3.46 -28.62 -35.04
CA ILE A 308 -3.18 -28.63 -33.60
C ILE A 308 -2.52 -27.31 -33.21
N TRP A 309 -3.26 -26.51 -32.45
CA TRP A 309 -2.77 -25.27 -31.87
C TRP A 309 -2.24 -25.48 -30.46
N PRO A 310 -1.20 -24.73 -30.05
CA PRO A 310 -0.81 -24.66 -28.64
C PRO A 310 -2.02 -24.28 -27.77
N SER A 311 -2.15 -24.93 -26.61
CA SER A 311 -3.28 -24.68 -25.72
C SER A 311 -3.33 -23.22 -25.26
N ALA A 312 -4.54 -22.73 -24.94
CA ALA A 312 -4.73 -21.38 -24.40
C ALA A 312 -3.92 -21.12 -23.12
N LYS A 313 -3.63 -22.17 -22.34
CA LYS A 313 -2.75 -22.10 -21.17
C LYS A 313 -1.30 -21.81 -21.57
N ALA A 314 -0.77 -22.55 -22.54
CA ALA A 314 0.60 -22.37 -23.04
C ALA A 314 0.82 -20.99 -23.67
N ARG A 315 -0.19 -20.46 -24.38
CA ARG A 315 -0.16 -19.11 -24.95
C ARG A 315 -0.13 -18.02 -23.87
N ARG A 316 -0.92 -18.19 -22.80
CA ARG A 316 -0.95 -17.20 -21.70
C ARG A 316 0.36 -17.16 -20.89
N GLU A 317 1.04 -18.30 -20.78
CA GLU A 317 2.29 -18.42 -20.02
C GLU A 317 3.52 -17.94 -20.81
N ASN A 318 3.41 -17.76 -22.14
CA ASN A 318 4.50 -17.29 -23.01
C ASN A 318 3.99 -16.25 -24.01
N GLY A 319 4.28 -14.96 -23.75
CA GLY A 319 3.83 -13.84 -24.56
C GLY A 319 4.33 -13.85 -26.02
N ASP A 320 5.53 -14.38 -26.26
CA ASP A 320 6.06 -14.51 -27.62
C ASP A 320 5.32 -15.60 -28.40
N LEU A 321 4.98 -16.71 -27.72
CA LEU A 321 4.18 -17.78 -28.31
C LEU A 321 2.77 -17.29 -28.68
N ASP A 322 2.15 -16.45 -27.85
CA ASP A 322 0.84 -15.87 -28.14
C ASP A 322 0.88 -14.94 -29.35
N LEU A 323 1.92 -14.11 -29.44
CA LEU A 323 2.14 -13.20 -30.58
C LEU A 323 2.31 -13.96 -31.89
N VAL A 324 3.13 -15.02 -31.90
CA VAL A 324 3.33 -15.88 -33.08
C VAL A 324 2.04 -16.59 -33.47
N CYS A 325 1.30 -17.13 -32.50
CA CYS A 325 0.02 -17.79 -32.80
C CYS A 325 -1.00 -16.80 -33.38
N ALA A 326 -1.08 -15.58 -32.86
CA ALA A 326 -1.97 -14.54 -33.38
C ALA A 326 -1.60 -14.08 -34.80
N GLN A 327 -0.31 -14.07 -35.15
CA GLN A 327 0.14 -13.77 -36.51
C GLN A 327 -0.20 -14.90 -37.48
N LEU A 328 -0.04 -16.16 -37.06
CA LEU A 328 -0.41 -17.31 -37.86
C LEU A 328 -1.93 -17.38 -38.09
N GLU A 329 -2.75 -17.12 -37.07
CA GLU A 329 -4.22 -17.05 -37.21
C GLU A 329 -4.65 -16.01 -38.26
N LYS A 330 -3.98 -14.84 -38.29
CA LYS A 330 -4.22 -13.81 -39.30
C LYS A 330 -3.80 -14.25 -40.71
N ALA A 331 -2.68 -14.96 -40.83
CA ALA A 331 -2.21 -15.49 -42.11
C ALA A 331 -3.15 -16.58 -42.63
N GLU A 332 -3.64 -17.48 -41.77
CA GLU A 332 -4.62 -18.50 -42.15
C GLU A 332 -5.94 -17.87 -42.62
N ALA A 333 -6.42 -16.84 -41.92
CA ALA A 333 -7.62 -16.10 -42.33
C ALA A 333 -7.45 -15.42 -43.69
N PHE A 334 -6.27 -14.86 -43.96
CA PHE A 334 -5.96 -14.23 -45.24
C PHE A 334 -5.88 -15.24 -46.39
N ILE A 335 -5.26 -16.41 -46.15
CA ILE A 335 -5.19 -17.49 -47.14
C ILE A 335 -6.59 -18.04 -47.45
N ALA A 336 -7.44 -18.21 -46.42
CA ALA A 336 -8.83 -18.62 -46.61
C ALA A 336 -9.62 -17.62 -47.46
N GLN A 337 -9.46 -16.32 -47.20
CA GLN A 337 -10.10 -15.26 -47.99
C GLN A 337 -9.64 -15.28 -49.46
N MET A 338 -8.34 -15.45 -49.70
CA MET A 338 -7.77 -15.55 -51.05
C MET A 338 -8.26 -16.79 -51.80
N ALA A 339 -8.47 -17.90 -51.10
CA ALA A 339 -9.02 -19.13 -51.68
C ALA A 339 -10.51 -18.98 -52.06
N ASP A 340 -11.30 -18.27 -51.25
CA ASP A 340 -12.71 -17.97 -51.55
C ASP A 340 -12.85 -17.00 -52.74
N GLU A 341 -11.98 -15.99 -52.85
CA GLU A 341 -11.97 -15.03 -53.96
C GLU A 341 -11.57 -15.68 -55.31
N GLN A 342 -10.71 -16.70 -55.29
CA GLN A 342 -10.37 -17.48 -56.49
C GLN A 342 -11.47 -18.47 -56.93
N SER A 343 -12.41 -18.81 -56.04
CA SER A 343 -13.55 -19.70 -56.32
C SER A 343 -14.77 -18.95 -56.91
N ALA A 344 -14.82 -17.62 -56.74
CA ALA A 344 -15.93 -16.77 -57.17
C ALA A 344 -15.74 -16.07 -58.53
N ALA A 345 -14.60 -16.26 -59.20
CA ALA A 345 -14.24 -15.69 -60.51
C ALA A 345 -14.32 -16.73 -61.64
#